data_AF-A0A930ANZ1-F1
#
_entry.id   AF-A0A930ANZ1-F1
#
_cell.length_a   1.000
_cell.length_b   1.000
_cell.length_c   1.000
_cell.angle_alpha   90.00
_cell.angle_beta   90.00
_cell.angle_gamma   90.00
#
_symmetry.space_group_name_H-M   'P 1'
#
loop_
_entity.id
_entity.type
_entity.pdbx_description
1 polymer ?
#
loop_
_entity_poly.entity_id
_entity_poly.type
_entity_poly.pdbx_seq_one_letter_code
_entity_poly.pdbx_strand_id
1 'polypeptide(L)'
;LAGEKYRKARSDLFNRVNDIASVGNIPEIQAQKDLINKILHTDYIDRCNVHDFEEIREKLRGLMKYVQKSSLRYDTNFTDNVLETVKKESQLENDNLKNYKAKAEYYIREHQENGVIQKLKSNIPLTKKDIEGLEEILWSELGSKKDYESEYGAKPLGEFVREIVGLDMKAAKAAFSEYLESNNLDSRQIYFVNQIVEYIVHNGMMKDLSVLQESPFTDQGSVVEIFTDLSVWMGIRKVIESINENARVA
;
A
#
# COMPACT_ATOMS: atom_id res chain seq x y z
N LEU A 1 -18.49 -30.38 13.52
CA LEU A 1 -17.22 -30.22 14.26
C LEU A 1 -15.97 -30.29 13.37
N ALA A 2 -16.01 -30.90 12.18
CA ALA A 2 -14.93 -30.81 11.20
C ALA A 2 -15.22 -29.67 10.21
N GLY A 3 -14.49 -28.56 10.27
CA GLY A 3 -14.62 -27.48 9.28
C GLY A 3 -14.04 -26.14 9.70
N GLU A 4 -14.16 -25.75 10.96
CA GLU A 4 -13.54 -24.51 11.44
C GLU A 4 -12.10 -24.78 11.88
N LYS A 5 -11.20 -24.73 10.89
CA LYS A 5 -9.75 -24.81 11.08
C LYS A 5 -9.34 -23.84 12.19
N TYR A 6 -8.56 -24.33 13.16
CA TYR A 6 -8.00 -23.63 14.32
C TYR A 6 -7.18 -22.36 13.97
N ARG A 7 -7.82 -21.32 13.41
CA ARG A 7 -7.17 -20.10 12.91
C ARG A 7 -6.42 -19.38 14.01
N LYS A 8 -6.99 -19.30 15.21
CA LYS A 8 -6.35 -18.68 16.37
C LYS A 8 -5.06 -19.39 16.78
N ALA A 9 -5.10 -20.72 16.92
CA ALA A 9 -3.91 -21.49 17.30
C ALA A 9 -2.80 -21.43 16.24
N ARG A 10 -3.18 -21.34 14.95
CA ARG A 10 -2.23 -21.13 13.85
C ARG A 10 -1.60 -19.74 13.92
N SER A 11 -2.40 -18.70 14.10
CA SER A 11 -1.90 -17.32 14.25
C SER A 11 -0.95 -17.19 15.45
N ASP A 12 -1.33 -17.76 16.59
CA ASP A 12 -0.48 -17.79 17.78
C ASP A 12 0.86 -18.49 17.53
N LEU A 13 0.85 -19.59 16.77
CA LEU A 13 2.07 -20.30 16.39
C LEU A 13 2.94 -19.44 15.48
N PHE A 14 2.36 -18.82 14.44
CA PHE A 14 3.08 -17.92 13.53
C PHE A 14 3.71 -16.75 14.27
N ASN A 15 2.96 -16.08 15.15
CA ASN A 15 3.44 -14.95 15.94
C ASN A 15 4.61 -15.34 16.83
N ARG A 16 4.49 -16.46 17.55
CA ARG A 16 5.59 -16.98 18.40
C ARG A 16 6.83 -17.37 17.61
N VAL A 17 6.66 -17.96 16.42
CA VAL A 17 7.78 -18.32 15.54
C VAL A 17 8.44 -17.06 14.98
N ASN A 18 7.66 -16.03 14.66
CA ASN A 18 8.16 -14.74 14.20
C ASN A 18 8.94 -14.00 15.31
N ASP A 19 8.42 -14.02 16.53
CA ASP A 19 9.13 -13.49 17.71
C ASP A 19 10.47 -14.21 17.93
N ILE A 20 10.51 -15.54 17.77
CA ILE A 20 11.76 -16.32 17.86
C ILE A 20 12.71 -15.95 16.71
N ALA A 21 12.20 -15.80 15.48
CA ALA A 21 13.00 -15.41 14.32
C ALA A 21 13.65 -14.02 14.49
N SER A 22 12.96 -13.10 15.17
CA SER A 22 13.50 -11.76 15.48
C SER A 22 14.78 -11.79 16.34
N VAL A 23 15.00 -12.86 17.11
CA VAL A 23 16.20 -13.06 17.95
C VAL A 23 17.21 -14.02 17.29
N GLY A 24 17.22 -14.11 15.96
CA GLY A 24 18.00 -15.06 15.15
C GLY A 24 19.53 -15.03 15.27
N ASN A 25 20.09 -14.17 16.12
CA ASN A 25 21.53 -14.12 16.43
C ASN A 25 21.95 -15.15 17.50
N ILE A 26 21.01 -15.89 18.09
CA ILE A 26 21.30 -16.90 19.12
C ILE A 26 21.62 -18.26 18.46
N PRO A 27 22.73 -18.94 18.82
CA PRO A 27 23.14 -20.23 18.22
C PRO A 27 22.06 -21.32 18.28
N GLU A 28 21.32 -21.40 19.39
CA GLU A 28 20.23 -22.37 19.57
C GLU A 28 19.06 -22.14 18.59
N ILE A 29 18.79 -20.89 18.22
CA ILE A 29 17.75 -20.51 17.25
C ILE A 29 18.24 -20.77 15.82
N GLN A 30 19.53 -20.49 15.54
CA GLN A 30 20.14 -20.78 14.25
C GLN A 30 20.12 -22.28 13.92
N ALA A 31 20.31 -23.14 14.92
CA ALA A 31 20.19 -24.58 14.76
C ALA A 31 18.78 -25.05 14.32
N GLN A 32 17.74 -24.23 14.54
CA GLN A 32 16.36 -24.51 14.15
C GLN A 32 15.87 -23.60 13.00
N LYS A 33 16.78 -22.87 12.33
CA LYS A 33 16.45 -21.91 11.28
C LYS A 33 15.65 -22.51 10.13
N ASP A 34 15.97 -23.74 9.73
CA ASP A 34 15.27 -24.44 8.65
C ASP A 34 13.81 -24.74 9.01
N LEU A 35 13.55 -25.12 10.26
CA LEU A 35 12.18 -25.35 10.75
C LEU A 35 11.40 -24.02 10.83
N ILE A 36 12.04 -22.97 11.32
CA ILE A 36 11.45 -21.63 11.44
C ILE A 36 11.07 -21.11 10.04
N ASN A 37 11.98 -21.19 9.07
CA ASN A 37 11.72 -20.79 7.69
C ASN A 37 10.63 -21.62 7.02
N LYS A 38 10.62 -22.94 7.29
CA LYS A 38 9.58 -23.83 6.77
C LYS A 38 8.21 -23.46 7.31
N ILE A 39 8.11 -23.08 8.58
CA ILE A 39 6.85 -22.61 9.18
C ILE A 39 6.43 -21.24 8.61
N LEU A 40 7.35 -20.29 8.48
CA LEU A 40 7.03 -18.92 8.08
C LEU A 40 6.76 -18.74 6.58
N HIS A 41 7.40 -19.54 5.73
CA HIS A 41 7.46 -19.29 4.28
C HIS A 41 6.91 -20.41 3.41
N THR A 42 6.33 -21.47 4.00
CA THR A 42 5.73 -22.57 3.23
C THR A 42 4.34 -22.94 3.75
N ASP A 43 3.63 -23.79 3.01
CA ASP A 43 2.32 -24.34 3.38
C ASP A 43 2.42 -25.54 4.36
N TYR A 44 3.56 -25.67 5.06
CA TYR A 44 3.82 -26.78 5.98
C TYR A 44 2.73 -26.93 7.05
N ILE A 45 2.31 -25.84 7.70
CA ILE A 45 1.24 -25.85 8.72
C ILE A 45 -0.13 -26.31 8.16
N ASP A 46 -0.37 -26.14 6.86
CA ASP A 46 -1.61 -26.58 6.22
C ASP A 46 -1.64 -28.08 5.94
N ARG A 47 -0.48 -28.72 5.85
CA ARG A 47 -0.31 -30.16 5.62
C ARG A 47 0.09 -30.94 6.87
N CYS A 48 0.39 -30.24 7.98
CA CYS A 48 0.78 -30.84 9.25
C CYS A 48 -0.32 -31.72 9.84
N ASN A 49 0.06 -32.90 10.32
CA ASN A 49 -0.75 -33.74 11.18
C ASN A 49 -0.44 -33.46 12.66
N VAL A 50 -1.13 -34.17 13.57
CA VAL A 50 -0.94 -34.00 15.02
C VAL A 50 0.50 -34.29 15.47
N HIS A 51 1.19 -35.21 14.80
CA HIS A 51 2.58 -35.55 15.11
C HIS A 51 3.54 -34.41 14.73
N ASP A 52 3.34 -33.79 13.57
CA ASP A 52 4.13 -32.62 13.15
C ASP A 52 3.98 -31.45 14.15
N PHE A 53 2.76 -31.22 14.65
CA PHE A 53 2.54 -30.18 15.67
C PHE A 53 3.25 -30.47 16.99
N GLU A 54 3.34 -31.73 17.39
CA GLU A 54 4.06 -32.11 18.61
C GLU A 54 5.58 -31.91 18.42
N GLU A 55 6.12 -32.24 17.26
CA GLU A 55 7.52 -31.99 16.93
C GLU A 55 7.84 -30.49 16.94
N ILE A 56 6.96 -29.67 16.35
CA ILE A 56 7.06 -28.21 16.40
C ILE A 56 7.03 -27.70 17.85
N ARG A 57 6.11 -28.22 18.68
CA ARG A 57 5.97 -27.83 20.09
C ARG A 57 7.24 -28.13 20.87
N GLU A 58 7.85 -29.30 20.69
CA GLU A 58 9.07 -29.70 21.39
C GLU A 58 10.26 -28.82 21.00
N LYS A 59 10.48 -28.64 19.70
CA LYS A 59 11.62 -27.86 19.19
C LYS A 59 11.53 -26.37 19.54
N LEU A 60 10.33 -25.80 19.52
CA LEU A 60 10.13 -24.37 19.84
C LEU A 60 10.06 -24.09 21.35
N ARG A 61 9.64 -25.05 22.19
CA ARG A 61 9.49 -24.84 23.64
C ARG A 61 10.77 -24.34 24.31
N GLY A 62 11.92 -24.88 23.91
CA GLY A 62 13.23 -24.47 24.44
C GLY A 62 13.63 -23.06 24.02
N LEU A 63 13.14 -22.58 22.87
CA LEU A 63 13.46 -21.28 22.28
C LEU A 63 12.56 -20.16 22.82
N MET A 64 11.37 -20.50 23.34
CA MET A 64 10.42 -19.52 23.89
C MET A 64 10.99 -18.66 25.03
N LYS A 65 12.07 -19.10 25.70
CA LYS A 65 12.76 -18.34 26.76
C LYS A 65 13.39 -17.03 26.25
N TYR A 66 13.62 -16.92 24.94
CA TYR A 66 14.25 -15.75 24.33
C TYR A 66 13.25 -14.68 23.86
N VAL A 67 11.95 -14.99 23.86
CA VAL A 67 10.89 -14.05 23.49
C VAL A 67 10.59 -13.16 24.70
N GLN A 68 10.88 -11.87 24.58
CA GLN A 68 10.56 -10.89 25.63
C GLN A 68 9.03 -10.74 25.76
N LYS A 69 8.51 -10.91 26.97
CA LYS A 69 7.09 -10.68 27.27
C LYS A 69 6.87 -9.23 27.70
N SER A 70 6.41 -8.38 26.81
CA SER A 70 5.92 -7.04 27.19
C SER A 70 4.49 -7.14 27.71
N SER A 71 4.31 -7.31 29.03
CA SER A 71 2.98 -7.14 29.63
C SER A 71 2.77 -5.66 29.95
N LEU A 72 1.95 -4.96 29.16
CA LEU A 72 1.45 -3.63 29.51
C LEU A 72 0.43 -3.79 30.65
N ARG A 73 0.75 -3.28 31.83
CA ARG A 73 -0.15 -3.28 33.00
C ARG A 73 -0.96 -1.98 32.97
N TYR A 74 -2.27 -2.10 32.83
CA TYR A 74 -3.20 -0.98 32.92
C TYR A 74 -3.86 -1.01 34.30
N ASP A 75 -3.58 0.00 35.14
CA ASP A 75 -4.34 0.24 36.36
C ASP A 75 -5.43 1.27 36.06
N THR A 76 -6.69 0.87 36.18
CA THR A 76 -7.84 1.78 36.03
C THR A 76 -8.70 1.75 37.29
N ASN A 77 -8.93 2.91 37.88
CA ASN A 77 -9.89 3.12 38.96
C ASN A 77 -11.14 3.78 38.36
N PHE A 78 -12.28 3.09 38.39
CA PHE A 78 -13.56 3.64 37.90
C PHE A 78 -14.59 3.63 39.02
N THR A 79 -14.95 4.81 39.50
CA THR A 79 -16.20 5.05 40.24
C THR A 79 -17.18 5.72 39.28
N ASP A 80 -17.94 4.94 38.51
CA ASP A 80 -19.05 5.48 37.69
C ASP A 80 -20.18 4.47 37.58
N ASN A 81 -21.43 4.98 37.64
CA ASN A 81 -22.65 4.22 37.46
C ASN A 81 -22.97 4.07 35.96
N VAL A 82 -23.13 2.83 35.50
CA VAL A 82 -23.39 2.49 34.10
C VAL A 82 -24.88 2.72 33.77
N LEU A 83 -25.17 3.71 32.93
CA LEU A 83 -26.53 4.01 32.45
C LEU A 83 -26.98 3.08 31.31
N GLU A 84 -26.05 2.57 30.51
CA GLU A 84 -26.32 1.63 29.42
C GLU A 84 -25.06 0.80 29.11
N THR A 85 -25.21 -0.50 28.87
CA THR A 85 -24.10 -1.40 28.48
C THR A 85 -24.31 -1.86 27.04
N VAL A 86 -23.70 -1.16 26.08
CA VAL A 86 -23.62 -1.65 24.70
C VAL A 86 -22.32 -2.45 24.56
N LYS A 87 -22.45 -3.77 24.49
CA LYS A 87 -21.33 -4.68 24.23
C LYS A 87 -20.95 -4.58 22.76
N LYS A 88 -20.05 -3.67 22.40
CA LYS A 88 -19.31 -3.75 21.13
C LYS A 88 -18.16 -4.74 21.33
N GLU A 89 -18.12 -5.79 20.51
CA GLU A 89 -16.95 -6.67 20.48
C GLU A 89 -15.71 -5.84 20.13
N SER A 90 -14.64 -6.07 20.87
CA SER A 90 -13.36 -5.43 20.63
C SER A 90 -12.85 -5.85 19.24
N GLN A 91 -12.87 -4.94 18.26
CA GLN A 91 -12.14 -5.11 16.99
C GLN A 91 -10.65 -4.79 17.20
N LEU A 92 -9.98 -5.55 18.07
CA LEU A 92 -8.58 -5.31 18.46
C LEU A 92 -7.56 -6.10 17.65
N GLU A 93 -7.99 -6.89 16.68
CA GLU A 93 -7.11 -7.58 15.75
C GLU A 93 -7.69 -7.45 14.37
N ASN A 94 -7.08 -6.64 13.53
CA ASN A 94 -7.40 -6.67 12.13
C ASN A 94 -6.08 -6.83 11.38
N ASP A 95 -5.43 -7.97 11.60
CA ASP A 95 -4.27 -8.45 10.81
C ASP A 95 -4.70 -8.82 9.38
N ASN A 96 -6.00 -8.85 9.09
CA ASN A 96 -6.50 -8.87 7.72
C ASN A 96 -6.16 -7.55 6.98
N LEU A 97 -5.97 -6.42 7.68
CA LEU A 97 -5.63 -5.14 7.07
C LEU A 97 -4.31 -5.20 6.30
N LYS A 98 -3.24 -5.66 6.98
CA LYS A 98 -1.93 -5.85 6.34
C LYS A 98 -2.00 -6.81 5.16
N ASN A 99 -2.82 -7.85 5.25
CA ASN A 99 -2.98 -8.83 4.19
C ASN A 99 -3.73 -8.29 2.97
N TYR A 100 -4.80 -7.53 3.15
CA TYR A 100 -5.53 -6.96 2.00
C TYR A 100 -4.67 -5.96 1.24
N LYS A 101 -4.06 -5.01 1.96
CA LYS A 101 -3.16 -4.02 1.36
C LYS A 101 -2.04 -4.67 0.56
N ALA A 102 -1.33 -5.64 1.16
CA ALA A 102 -0.26 -6.35 0.48
C ALA A 102 -0.74 -7.14 -0.75
N LYS A 103 -1.92 -7.79 -0.67
CA LYS A 103 -2.51 -8.52 -1.80
C LYS A 103 -2.89 -7.61 -2.96
N ALA A 104 -3.54 -6.48 -2.66
CA ALA A 104 -3.97 -5.51 -3.65
C ALA A 104 -2.76 -4.87 -4.37
N GLU A 105 -1.75 -4.43 -3.61
CA GLU A 105 -0.50 -3.91 -4.19
C GLU A 105 0.22 -4.95 -5.04
N TYR A 106 0.34 -6.18 -4.54
CA TYR A 106 0.99 -7.28 -5.26
C TYR A 106 0.28 -7.58 -6.58
N TYR A 107 -1.05 -7.69 -6.56
CA TYR A 107 -1.84 -7.95 -7.76
C TYR A 107 -1.59 -6.88 -8.84
N ILE A 108 -1.64 -5.61 -8.46
CA ILE A 108 -1.45 -4.48 -9.38
C ILE A 108 -0.05 -4.48 -9.98
N ARG A 109 0.99 -4.79 -9.19
CA ARG A 109 2.38 -4.86 -9.70
C ARG A 109 2.58 -6.01 -10.68
N GLU A 110 1.98 -7.17 -10.43
CA GLU A 110 2.09 -8.35 -11.30
C GLU A 110 1.26 -8.23 -12.57
N HIS A 111 0.09 -7.57 -12.51
CA HIS A 111 -0.86 -7.50 -13.62
C HIS A 111 -0.81 -6.15 -14.37
N GLN A 112 0.38 -5.56 -14.51
CA GLN A 112 0.51 -4.29 -15.26
C GLN A 112 0.05 -4.40 -16.72
N GLU A 113 0.06 -5.59 -17.30
CA GLU A 113 -0.44 -5.88 -18.66
C GLU A 113 -1.98 -5.99 -18.75
N ASN A 114 -2.69 -5.94 -17.62
CA ASN A 114 -4.14 -5.85 -17.63
C ASN A 114 -4.56 -4.58 -18.38
N GLY A 115 -5.52 -4.70 -19.30
CA GLY A 115 -5.96 -3.59 -20.14
C GLY A 115 -6.42 -2.35 -19.36
N VAL A 116 -7.00 -2.51 -18.17
CA VAL A 116 -7.43 -1.38 -17.33
C VAL A 116 -6.23 -0.69 -16.68
N ILE A 117 -5.26 -1.46 -16.18
CA ILE A 117 -4.04 -0.92 -15.56
C ILE A 117 -3.17 -0.23 -16.62
N GLN A 118 -3.04 -0.82 -17.81
CA GLN A 118 -2.34 -0.20 -18.95
C GLN A 118 -2.96 1.13 -19.38
N LYS A 119 -4.29 1.25 -19.38
CA LYS A 119 -4.98 2.52 -19.68
C LYS A 119 -4.59 3.60 -18.69
N LEU A 120 -4.63 3.31 -17.38
CA LEU A 120 -4.25 4.26 -16.34
C LEU A 120 -2.80 4.70 -16.45
N LYS A 121 -1.90 3.74 -16.70
CA LYS A 121 -0.46 3.98 -16.93
C LYS A 121 -0.21 4.84 -18.17
N SER A 122 -1.01 4.67 -19.21
CA SER A 122 -0.91 5.42 -20.47
C SER A 122 -1.66 6.74 -20.47
N ASN A 123 -2.09 7.24 -19.30
CA ASN A 123 -2.87 8.47 -19.15
C ASN A 123 -4.23 8.49 -19.87
N ILE A 124 -4.85 7.32 -20.08
CA ILE A 124 -6.16 7.20 -20.74
C ILE A 124 -7.24 7.12 -19.65
N PRO A 125 -8.32 7.92 -19.75
CA PRO A 125 -9.41 7.88 -18.78
C PRO A 125 -10.12 6.52 -18.79
N LEU A 126 -10.57 6.07 -17.63
CA LEU A 126 -11.31 4.82 -17.50
C LEU A 126 -12.75 4.97 -17.97
N THR A 127 -13.30 3.89 -18.52
CA THR A 127 -14.73 3.78 -18.76
C THR A 127 -15.41 3.12 -17.56
N LYS A 128 -16.73 3.31 -17.42
CA LYS A 128 -17.52 2.62 -16.39
C LYS A 128 -17.28 1.10 -16.33
N LYS A 129 -17.16 0.44 -17.49
CA LYS A 129 -16.88 -1.00 -17.57
C LYS A 129 -15.48 -1.36 -17.04
N ASP A 130 -14.50 -0.50 -17.27
CA ASP A 130 -13.15 -0.70 -16.75
C ASP A 130 -13.13 -0.63 -15.22
N ILE A 131 -13.93 0.27 -14.64
CA ILE A 131 -14.07 0.41 -13.20
C ILE A 131 -14.78 -0.79 -12.59
N GLU A 132 -15.89 -1.23 -13.18
CA GLU A 132 -16.60 -2.45 -12.75
C GLU A 132 -15.65 -3.66 -12.71
N GLY A 133 -14.74 -3.78 -13.70
CA GLY A 133 -13.71 -4.81 -13.69
C GLY A 133 -12.69 -4.67 -12.56
N LEU A 134 -12.24 -3.45 -12.25
CA LEU A 134 -11.35 -3.21 -11.10
C LEU A 134 -12.05 -3.48 -9.77
N GLU A 135 -13.34 -3.12 -9.66
CA GLU A 135 -14.17 -3.40 -8.48
C GLU A 135 -14.31 -4.90 -8.26
N GLU A 136 -14.56 -5.69 -9.32
CA GLU A 136 -14.66 -7.14 -9.21
C GLU A 136 -13.36 -7.77 -8.67
N ILE A 137 -12.22 -7.37 -9.24
CA ILE A 137 -10.90 -7.84 -8.81
C ILE A 137 -10.59 -7.44 -7.36
N LEU A 138 -10.70 -6.13 -7.05
CA LEU A 138 -10.27 -5.59 -5.76
C LEU A 138 -11.26 -5.88 -4.63
N TRP A 139 -12.55 -6.04 -4.91
CA TRP A 139 -13.62 -6.20 -3.92
C TRP A 139 -14.34 -7.55 -3.93
N SER A 140 -13.97 -8.46 -4.84
CA SER A 140 -14.48 -9.85 -4.82
C SER A 140 -13.37 -10.88 -4.77
N GLU A 141 -12.31 -10.73 -5.59
CA GLU A 141 -11.23 -11.72 -5.65
C GLU A 141 -10.19 -11.55 -4.53
N LEU A 142 -9.77 -10.30 -4.27
CA LEU A 142 -8.67 -10.00 -3.34
C LEU A 142 -9.12 -9.72 -1.90
N GLY A 143 -10.37 -9.30 -1.73
CA GLY A 143 -11.00 -8.94 -0.46
C GLY A 143 -12.37 -8.36 -0.70
N SER A 144 -12.92 -7.60 0.26
CA SER A 144 -14.22 -6.93 0.12
C SER A 144 -14.07 -5.42 -0.04
N LYS A 145 -15.12 -4.75 -0.53
CA LYS A 145 -15.19 -3.27 -0.57
C LYS A 145 -14.94 -2.64 0.80
N LYS A 146 -15.42 -3.28 1.87
CA LYS A 146 -15.22 -2.82 3.24
C LYS A 146 -13.75 -2.88 3.67
N ASP A 147 -13.02 -3.90 3.22
CA ASP A 147 -11.58 -4.01 3.48
C ASP A 147 -10.83 -2.88 2.78
N TYR A 148 -11.18 -2.59 1.52
CA TYR A 148 -10.63 -1.46 0.77
C TYR A 148 -10.89 -0.12 1.46
N GLU A 149 -12.15 0.17 1.82
CA GLU A 149 -12.53 1.43 2.47
C GLU A 149 -11.89 1.57 3.85
N SER A 150 -11.65 0.47 4.56
CA SER A 150 -10.96 0.49 5.85
C SER A 150 -9.47 0.84 5.72
N GLU A 151 -8.83 0.47 4.61
CA GLU A 151 -7.40 0.74 4.35
C GLU A 151 -7.16 2.11 3.73
N TYR A 152 -7.89 2.38 2.65
CA TYR A 152 -7.62 3.48 1.74
C TYR A 152 -8.69 4.58 1.83
N GLY A 153 -9.74 4.38 2.63
CA GLY A 153 -10.86 5.30 2.74
C GLY A 153 -11.71 5.33 1.47
N ALA A 154 -12.33 6.47 1.20
CA ALA A 154 -13.11 6.70 -0.02
C ALA A 154 -12.24 7.04 -1.25
N LYS A 155 -11.01 6.50 -1.32
CA LYS A 155 -10.07 6.75 -2.42
C LYS A 155 -10.56 6.07 -3.72
N PRO A 156 -10.65 6.80 -4.85
CA PRO A 156 -11.00 6.19 -6.15
C PRO A 156 -10.03 5.07 -6.55
N LEU A 157 -10.53 4.00 -7.18
CA LEU A 157 -9.70 2.84 -7.56
C LEU A 157 -8.60 3.19 -8.56
N GLY A 158 -8.88 4.08 -9.52
CA GLY A 158 -7.87 4.51 -10.50
C GLY A 158 -6.74 5.32 -9.87
N GLU A 159 -7.04 6.11 -8.84
CA GLU A 159 -6.02 6.81 -8.04
C GLU A 159 -5.12 5.79 -7.31
N PHE A 160 -5.73 4.79 -6.66
CA PHE A 160 -4.98 3.73 -5.99
C PHE A 160 -4.04 2.97 -6.93
N VAL A 161 -4.53 2.56 -8.10
CA VAL A 161 -3.70 1.87 -9.10
C VAL A 161 -2.54 2.76 -9.55
N ARG A 162 -2.79 4.04 -9.84
CA ARG A 162 -1.75 4.99 -10.28
C ARG A 162 -0.66 5.24 -9.23
N GLU A 163 -1.01 5.28 -7.95
CA GLU A 163 -0.01 5.41 -6.88
C GLU A 163 0.97 4.21 -6.86
N ILE A 164 0.57 3.04 -7.35
CA ILE A 164 1.40 1.83 -7.37
C ILE A 164 2.20 1.71 -8.67
N VAL A 165 1.58 1.93 -9.82
CA VAL A 165 2.22 1.68 -11.13
C VAL A 165 2.91 2.90 -11.73
N GLY A 166 2.60 4.10 -11.25
CA GLY A 166 3.08 5.34 -11.83
C GLY A 166 2.41 5.71 -13.15
N LEU A 167 3.04 6.61 -13.90
CA LEU A 167 2.62 7.03 -15.23
C LEU A 167 3.70 6.69 -16.26
N ASP A 168 3.31 6.32 -17.48
CA ASP A 168 4.26 6.12 -18.56
C ASP A 168 4.95 7.44 -18.94
N MET A 169 6.27 7.40 -19.09
CA MET A 169 7.09 8.57 -19.42
C MET A 169 6.69 9.20 -20.76
N LYS A 170 6.33 8.40 -21.77
CA LYS A 170 5.90 8.94 -23.07
C LYS A 170 4.54 9.59 -22.95
N ALA A 171 3.61 8.98 -22.22
CA ALA A 171 2.28 9.56 -21.97
C ALA A 171 2.38 10.87 -21.19
N ALA A 172 3.23 10.93 -20.16
CA ALA A 172 3.50 12.14 -19.39
C ALA A 172 4.07 13.24 -20.29
N LYS A 173 5.14 12.95 -21.04
CA LYS A 173 5.74 13.92 -21.97
C LYS A 173 4.75 14.40 -23.02
N ALA A 174 3.96 13.51 -23.62
CA ALA A 174 2.96 13.88 -24.62
C ALA A 174 1.92 14.87 -24.05
N ALA A 175 1.47 14.68 -22.82
CA ALA A 175 0.53 15.58 -22.16
C ALA A 175 1.12 16.99 -21.93
N PHE A 176 2.42 17.08 -21.63
CA PHE A 176 3.09 18.37 -21.44
C PHE A 176 3.61 18.98 -22.75
N SER A 177 3.91 18.18 -23.79
CA SER A 177 4.46 18.63 -25.07
C SER A 177 3.56 19.66 -25.76
N GLU A 178 2.24 19.43 -25.78
CA GLU A 178 1.27 20.39 -26.35
C GLU A 178 1.38 21.78 -25.71
N TYR A 179 1.65 21.81 -24.42
CA TYR A 179 1.81 23.05 -23.66
C TYR A 179 3.21 23.66 -23.80
N LEU A 180 4.25 22.82 -23.80
CA LEU A 180 5.65 23.25 -23.92
C LEU A 180 5.95 23.89 -25.28
N GLU A 181 5.39 23.34 -26.37
CA GLU A 181 5.63 23.84 -27.74
C GLU A 181 5.00 25.20 -28.01
N SER A 182 3.94 25.57 -27.29
CA SER A 182 3.18 26.80 -27.53
C SER A 182 3.69 28.02 -26.74
N ASN A 183 4.51 27.83 -25.70
CA ASN A 183 4.84 28.89 -24.74
C ASN A 183 6.32 29.32 -24.71
N ASN A 184 7.19 28.80 -25.59
CA ASN A 184 8.61 29.19 -25.70
C ASN A 184 9.33 29.31 -24.34
N LEU A 185 9.29 28.25 -23.53
CA LEU A 185 9.84 28.25 -22.17
C LEU A 185 11.37 28.40 -22.15
N ASP A 186 11.89 29.04 -21.10
CA ASP A 186 13.33 29.14 -20.84
C ASP A 186 13.91 27.86 -20.21
N SER A 187 15.24 27.79 -20.06
CA SER A 187 15.92 26.60 -19.53
C SER A 187 15.51 26.24 -18.08
N ARG A 188 15.21 27.22 -17.23
CA ARG A 188 14.81 26.99 -15.83
C ARG A 188 13.36 26.49 -15.77
N GLN A 189 12.49 27.06 -16.60
CA GLN A 189 11.11 26.63 -16.75
C GLN A 189 11.02 25.20 -17.32
N ILE A 190 11.81 24.89 -18.35
CA ILE A 190 11.91 23.53 -18.91
C ILE A 190 12.42 22.54 -17.86
N TYR A 191 13.45 22.90 -17.10
CA TYR A 191 13.93 22.06 -15.99
C TYR A 191 12.81 21.77 -14.99
N PHE A 192 12.09 22.80 -14.57
CA PHE A 192 10.99 22.69 -13.62
C PHE A 192 9.88 21.75 -14.15
N VAL A 193 9.46 21.91 -15.40
CA VAL A 193 8.45 21.04 -16.01
C VAL A 193 8.96 19.59 -16.14
N ASN A 194 10.23 19.38 -16.45
CA ASN A 194 10.80 18.03 -16.47
C ASN A 194 10.77 17.37 -15.09
N GLN A 195 11.02 18.13 -14.01
CA GLN A 195 10.88 17.61 -12.65
C GLN A 195 9.42 17.25 -12.32
N ILE A 196 8.45 18.01 -12.82
CA ILE A 196 7.02 17.64 -12.68
C ILE A 196 6.75 16.33 -13.41
N VAL A 197 7.23 16.19 -14.64
CA VAL A 197 7.07 14.96 -15.44
C VAL A 197 7.68 13.77 -14.72
N GLU A 198 8.92 13.88 -14.23
CA GLU A 198 9.59 12.81 -13.49
C GLU A 198 8.83 12.43 -12.21
N TYR A 199 8.36 13.42 -11.47
CA TYR A 199 7.56 13.19 -10.27
C TYR A 199 6.26 12.44 -10.57
N ILE A 200 5.52 12.86 -11.60
CA ILE A 200 4.25 12.22 -11.99
C ILE A 200 4.49 10.82 -12.56
N VAL A 201 5.59 10.59 -13.28
CA VAL A 201 5.96 9.26 -13.76
C VAL A 201 6.17 8.29 -12.60
N HIS A 202 6.86 8.73 -11.54
CA HIS A 202 7.15 7.88 -10.39
C HIS A 202 5.93 7.70 -9.47
N ASN A 203 5.20 8.78 -9.18
CA ASN A 203 4.11 8.79 -8.18
C ASN A 203 2.72 8.62 -8.80
N GLY A 204 2.62 8.58 -10.13
CA GLY A 204 1.39 8.46 -10.92
C GLY A 204 0.60 9.76 -11.05
N MET A 205 0.64 10.65 -10.04
CA MET A 205 -0.12 11.88 -9.95
C MET A 205 0.60 12.91 -9.08
N MET A 206 0.17 14.18 -9.17
CA MET A 206 0.62 15.26 -8.30
C MET A 206 -0.59 15.97 -7.69
N LYS A 207 -1.06 15.50 -6.54
CA LYS A 207 -2.23 16.04 -5.84
C LYS A 207 -1.89 17.20 -4.91
N ASP A 208 -0.81 17.04 -4.17
CA ASP A 208 -0.30 18.07 -3.29
C ASP A 208 0.75 18.90 -4.04
N LEU A 209 0.45 20.17 -4.27
CA LEU A 209 1.37 21.11 -4.91
C LEU A 209 2.41 21.66 -3.94
N SER A 210 2.31 21.37 -2.63
CA SER A 210 3.32 21.77 -1.65
C SER A 210 4.69 21.16 -1.95
N VAL A 211 4.74 19.98 -2.57
CA VAL A 211 5.98 19.30 -2.98
C VAL A 211 6.84 20.14 -3.92
N LEU A 212 6.24 21.10 -4.63
CA LEU A 212 6.93 22.03 -5.52
C LEU A 212 7.78 23.07 -4.77
N GLN A 213 7.66 23.13 -3.44
CA GLN A 213 8.46 24.00 -2.58
C GLN A 213 9.72 23.30 -2.03
N GLU A 214 9.93 22.05 -2.40
CA GLU A 214 11.06 21.23 -1.98
C GLU A 214 11.98 20.88 -3.17
N SER A 215 13.19 20.42 -2.89
CA SER A 215 14.10 19.90 -3.93
C SER A 215 13.48 18.63 -4.55
N PRO A 216 13.59 18.39 -5.87
CA PRO A 216 14.42 19.10 -6.87
C PRO A 216 13.75 20.33 -7.52
N PHE A 217 12.51 20.66 -7.17
CA PHE A 217 11.75 21.73 -7.83
C PHE A 217 12.34 23.12 -7.54
N THR A 218 12.91 23.31 -6.35
CA THR A 218 13.49 24.60 -5.93
C THR A 218 14.98 24.77 -6.30
N ASP A 219 15.60 23.77 -6.94
CA ASP A 219 17.04 23.78 -7.26
C ASP A 219 17.43 24.88 -8.26
N GLN A 220 16.49 25.37 -9.08
CA GLN A 220 16.70 26.44 -10.06
C GLN A 220 15.90 27.73 -9.76
N GLY A 221 15.40 27.85 -8.53
CA GLY A 221 14.50 28.93 -8.09
C GLY A 221 13.11 28.41 -7.74
N SER A 222 12.36 29.22 -6.99
CA SER A 222 10.98 28.89 -6.63
C SER A 222 10.03 29.05 -7.82
N VAL A 223 8.83 28.46 -7.74
CA VAL A 223 7.76 28.61 -8.76
C VAL A 223 7.51 30.07 -9.11
N VAL A 224 7.49 30.95 -8.10
CA VAL A 224 7.20 32.39 -8.27
C VAL A 224 8.34 33.12 -8.99
N GLU A 225 9.58 32.69 -8.79
CA GLU A 225 10.77 33.28 -9.44
C GLU A 225 10.94 32.77 -10.87
N ILE A 226 10.61 31.50 -11.13
CA ILE A 226 10.75 30.86 -12.45
C ILE A 226 9.59 31.24 -13.38
N PHE A 227 8.37 31.34 -12.86
CA PHE A 227 7.17 31.68 -13.64
C PHE A 227 6.64 33.06 -13.27
N THR A 228 7.32 34.09 -13.78
CA THR A 228 6.88 35.49 -13.61
C THR A 228 5.53 35.77 -14.31
N ASP A 229 5.26 35.08 -15.41
CA ASP A 229 3.95 35.08 -16.05
C ASP A 229 3.07 33.96 -15.47
N LEU A 230 2.08 34.37 -14.68
CA LEU A 230 1.15 33.45 -14.02
C LEU A 230 0.29 32.66 -15.01
N SER A 231 0.09 33.16 -16.24
CA SER A 231 -0.66 32.42 -17.26
C SER A 231 0.08 31.16 -17.72
N VAL A 232 1.41 31.22 -17.75
CA VAL A 232 2.27 30.08 -18.08
C VAL A 232 2.17 29.00 -16.99
N TRP A 233 2.27 29.42 -15.73
CA TRP A 233 2.11 28.52 -14.59
C TRP A 233 0.71 27.90 -14.52
N MET A 234 -0.34 28.70 -14.77
CA MET A 234 -1.72 28.22 -14.78
C MET A 234 -1.95 27.15 -15.84
N GLY A 235 -1.31 27.26 -17.01
CA GLY A 235 -1.41 26.23 -18.04
C GLY A 235 -0.72 24.92 -17.65
N ILE A 236 0.49 24.98 -17.08
CA ILE A 236 1.18 23.79 -16.52
C ILE A 236 0.30 23.12 -15.47
N ARG A 237 -0.24 23.90 -14.54
CA ARG A 237 -1.14 23.41 -13.49
C ARG A 237 -2.38 22.74 -14.08
N LYS A 238 -2.97 23.32 -15.12
CA LYS A 238 -4.13 22.73 -15.81
C LYS A 238 -3.80 21.36 -16.44
N VAL A 239 -2.59 21.20 -16.99
CA VAL A 239 -2.12 19.91 -17.49
C VAL A 239 -2.00 18.89 -16.35
N ILE A 240 -1.41 19.28 -15.22
CA ILE A 240 -1.33 18.42 -14.01
C ILE A 240 -2.73 17.99 -13.56
N GLU A 241 -3.66 18.94 -13.46
CA GLU A 241 -5.05 18.67 -13.07
C GLU A 241 -5.73 17.72 -14.05
N SER A 242 -5.55 17.90 -15.37
CA SER A 242 -6.08 16.98 -16.39
C SER A 242 -5.51 15.57 -16.26
N ILE A 243 -4.21 15.43 -15.99
CA ILE A 243 -3.57 14.13 -15.77
C ILE A 243 -4.16 13.46 -14.51
N ASN A 244 -4.34 14.22 -13.42
CA ASN A 244 -4.90 13.69 -12.19
C ASN A 244 -6.37 13.26 -12.37
N GLU A 245 -7.18 14.04 -13.09
CA GLU A 245 -8.58 13.71 -13.35
C GLU A 245 -8.72 12.44 -14.21
N ASN A 246 -7.84 12.20 -15.18
CA ASN A 246 -7.84 10.94 -15.96
C ASN A 246 -7.70 9.67 -15.08
N ALA A 247 -7.16 9.79 -13.87
CA ALA A 247 -7.08 8.68 -12.92
C ALA A 247 -8.34 8.53 -12.05
N ARG A 248 -9.19 9.56 -11.98
CA ARG A 248 -10.38 9.61 -11.13
C ARG A 248 -11.67 9.35 -11.91
N VAL A 249 -11.67 9.65 -13.21
CA VAL A 249 -12.87 9.64 -14.04
C VAL A 249 -13.45 8.22 -14.17
N ALA A 250 -14.78 8.18 -13.98
CA ALA A 250 -15.71 7.09 -14.24
C ALA A 250 -16.79 7.56 -15.23
#